data_AF-A0A7S3F920-F1
#
_entry.id   AF-A0A7S3F920-F1
#
_cell.length_a   1.000
_cell.length_b   1.000
_cell.length_c   1.000
_cell.angle_alpha   90.00
_cell.angle_beta   90.00
_cell.angle_gamma   90.00
#
_symmetry.space_group_name_H-M   'P 1'
#
loop_
_entity.id
_entity.type
_entity.pdbx_description
1 polymer ?
#
loop_
_entity_poly.entity_id
_entity_poly.type
_entity_poly.pdbx_seq_one_letter_code
_entity_poly.pdbx_strand_id
1 'polypeptide(L)'
;MYRTLMCCLCACVTLSQLYHHKSLLKEVTHRRAAAHAAQLRLAQAELNQRGWLGEQRRLAFEVELRFRAERQLLARVQEITRIVDVKQQREYAARSLAQRNAHSARDDLRQHTVWHSVAPDGSCPAEVPHWEWRLLLQAAEAVDPVLQYEALLQLGAQSRLTQSELLRLTGHYRTILRNPEFDGILDTAHPPCSSEAFAKMTGERILHMTCDDNPRYAVDDGVELLPYDGPVRLSGGETVVAYCGGEINVVSHPLRQPEIITRALSVKPILSRRPNLLIFMVDATSRAHFRRSLPKTLAALDRIAKFGARAADEGFPSGSGSSSSSSEGKLHVFDFEIYNVIGYNSMPNQLPLFCDVTPESLTSLAPNKCVWEML
;
A
#
# COMPACT_ATOMS: atom_id res chain seq x y z
N MET A 1 15.45 114.40 7.08
CA MET A 1 16.07 113.34 6.24
C MET A 1 16.79 112.25 7.05
N TYR A 2 17.59 112.56 8.08
CA TYR A 2 18.37 111.53 8.81
C TYR A 2 17.53 110.45 9.53
N ARG A 3 16.36 110.79 10.10
CA ARG A 3 15.50 109.81 10.81
C ARG A 3 14.94 108.72 9.89
N THR A 4 14.53 109.07 8.68
CA THR A 4 13.99 108.12 7.70
C THR A 4 15.07 107.15 7.19
N LEU A 5 16.30 107.65 7.01
CA LEU A 5 17.44 106.85 6.58
C LEU A 5 17.88 105.84 7.66
N MET A 6 17.83 106.25 8.93
CA MET A 6 18.16 105.39 10.07
C MET A 6 17.15 104.24 10.26
N CYS A 7 15.85 104.51 10.10
CA CYS A 7 14.81 103.47 10.13
C CYS A 7 14.96 102.45 8.98
N CYS A 8 15.29 102.91 7.76
CA CYS A 8 15.54 102.00 6.63
C CYS A 8 16.76 101.09 6.89
N LEU A 9 17.86 101.64 7.41
CA LEU A 9 19.04 100.83 7.74
C LEU A 9 18.74 99.79 8.82
N CYS A 10 17.97 100.16 9.85
CA CYS A 10 17.58 99.24 10.90
C CYS A 10 16.65 98.11 10.39
N ALA A 11 15.71 98.44 9.50
CA ALA A 11 14.85 97.47 8.83
C ALA A 11 15.64 96.51 7.92
N CYS A 12 16.63 97.01 7.17
CA CYS A 12 17.48 96.17 6.33
C CYS A 12 18.35 95.21 7.14
N VAL A 13 18.92 95.66 8.28
CA VAL A 13 19.72 94.80 9.17
C VAL A 13 18.86 93.72 9.81
N THR A 14 17.66 94.06 10.30
CA THR A 14 16.74 93.09 10.91
C THR A 14 16.22 92.07 9.89
N LEU A 15 15.89 92.50 8.66
CA LEU A 15 15.50 91.59 7.57
C LEU A 15 16.64 90.67 7.15
N SER A 16 17.88 91.19 7.06
CA SER A 16 19.07 90.39 6.77
C SER A 16 19.32 89.33 7.85
N GLN A 17 19.20 89.71 9.14
CA GLN A 17 19.31 88.76 10.24
C GLN A 17 18.20 87.70 10.23
N LEU A 18 16.97 88.07 9.91
CA LEU A 18 15.84 87.13 9.76
C LEU A 18 16.07 86.15 8.61
N TYR A 19 16.60 86.62 7.49
CA TYR A 19 16.92 85.77 6.33
C TYR A 19 18.06 84.80 6.65
N HIS A 20 19.10 85.29 7.32
CA HIS A 20 20.21 84.48 7.78
C HIS A 20 19.75 83.42 8.80
N HIS A 21 18.89 83.79 9.75
CA HIS A 21 18.35 82.86 10.73
C HIS A 21 17.45 81.80 10.09
N LYS A 22 16.60 82.16 9.12
CA LYS A 22 15.82 81.20 8.32
C LYS A 22 16.71 80.25 7.52
N SER A 23 17.80 80.75 6.94
CA SER A 23 18.77 79.92 6.21
C SER A 23 19.44 78.92 7.15
N LEU A 24 19.89 79.35 8.32
CA LEU A 24 20.48 78.49 9.34
C LEU A 24 19.50 77.44 9.86
N LEU A 25 18.23 77.81 10.09
CA LEU A 25 17.20 76.85 10.50
C LEU A 25 16.92 75.80 9.42
N LYS A 26 16.91 76.18 8.13
CA LYS A 26 16.80 75.23 7.01
C LYS A 26 18.00 74.28 6.95
N GLU A 27 19.21 74.79 7.16
CA GLU A 27 20.42 73.97 7.15
C GLU A 27 20.46 72.99 8.33
N VAL A 28 20.10 73.45 9.54
CA VAL A 28 20.03 72.61 10.74
C VAL A 28 18.96 71.52 10.60
N THR A 29 17.78 71.86 10.07
CA THR A 29 16.71 70.87 9.84
C THR A 29 17.11 69.85 8.77
N HIS A 30 17.76 70.27 7.68
CA HIS A 30 18.29 69.37 6.67
C HIS A 30 19.39 68.44 7.23
N ARG A 31 20.31 68.97 8.05
CA ARG A 31 21.36 68.15 8.69
C ARG A 31 20.78 67.16 9.69
N ARG A 32 19.76 67.54 10.47
CA ARG A 32 19.06 66.61 11.38
C ARG A 32 18.31 65.52 10.61
N ALA A 33 17.63 65.86 9.53
CA ALA A 33 16.95 64.89 8.68
C ALA A 33 17.95 63.91 8.04
N ALA A 34 19.09 64.40 7.55
CA ALA A 34 20.15 63.57 7.00
C ALA A 34 20.76 62.62 8.05
N ALA A 35 20.99 63.11 9.28
CA ALA A 35 21.49 62.30 10.39
C ALA A 35 20.50 61.19 10.78
N HIS A 36 19.21 61.50 10.88
CA HIS A 36 18.18 60.48 11.15
C HIS A 36 18.07 59.44 10.03
N ALA A 37 18.13 59.88 8.76
CA ALA A 37 18.12 58.95 7.63
C ALA A 37 19.35 58.02 7.64
N ALA A 38 20.53 58.52 8.02
CA ALA A 38 21.74 57.71 8.17
C ALA A 38 21.59 56.68 9.31
N GLN A 39 21.04 57.07 10.46
CA GLN A 39 20.77 56.17 11.57
C GLN A 39 19.78 55.05 11.20
N LEU A 40 18.71 55.38 10.47
CA LEU A 40 17.75 54.38 9.99
C LEU A 40 18.39 53.39 9.02
N ARG A 41 19.28 53.84 8.12
CA ARG A 41 20.01 52.94 7.22
C ARG A 41 20.95 51.98 7.97
N LEU A 42 21.63 52.47 9.01
CA LEU A 42 22.47 51.63 9.87
C LEU A 42 21.64 50.59 10.63
N ALA A 43 20.53 51.00 11.24
CA ALA A 43 19.62 50.08 11.94
C ALA A 43 19.04 49.02 10.99
N GLN A 44 18.66 49.40 9.76
CA GLN A 44 18.19 48.46 8.75
C GLN A 44 19.29 47.48 8.33
N ALA A 45 20.53 47.94 8.18
CA ALA A 45 21.67 47.08 7.86
C ALA A 45 21.95 46.06 8.98
N GLU A 46 21.88 46.48 10.25
CA GLU A 46 22.02 45.58 11.40
C GLU A 46 20.91 44.53 11.46
N LEU A 47 19.65 44.91 11.20
CA LEU A 47 18.53 43.98 11.15
C LEU A 47 18.71 42.94 10.02
N ASN A 48 19.15 43.37 8.84
CA ASN A 48 19.43 42.47 7.72
C ASN A 48 20.58 41.51 8.06
N GLN A 49 21.65 41.99 8.71
CA GLN A 49 22.77 41.17 9.14
C GLN A 49 22.35 40.11 10.17
N ARG A 50 21.49 40.48 11.14
CA ARG A 50 20.94 39.53 12.12
C ARG A 50 20.05 38.48 11.46
N GLY A 51 19.24 38.87 10.48
CA GLY A 51 18.44 37.94 9.68
C GLY A 51 19.28 36.88 8.98
N TRP A 52 20.36 37.32 8.30
CA TRP A 52 21.29 36.44 7.60
C TRP A 52 22.01 35.46 8.53
N LEU A 53 22.48 35.91 9.70
CA LEU A 53 23.09 35.03 10.70
C LEU A 53 22.10 34.00 11.27
N GLY A 54 20.82 34.38 11.44
CA GLY A 54 19.77 33.46 11.85
C GLY A 54 19.53 32.36 10.80
N GLU A 55 19.52 32.74 9.52
CA GLU A 55 19.36 31.82 8.40
C GLU A 55 20.56 30.87 8.26
N GLN A 56 21.78 31.36 8.44
CA GLN A 56 22.98 30.50 8.47
C GLN A 56 22.93 29.47 9.61
N ARG A 57 22.53 29.87 10.83
CA ARG A 57 22.40 28.94 11.95
C ARG A 57 21.33 27.88 11.68
N ARG A 58 20.22 28.26 11.07
CA ARG A 58 19.16 27.33 10.67
C ARG A 58 19.65 26.32 9.64
N LEU A 59 20.35 26.78 8.59
CA LEU A 59 20.91 25.89 7.57
C LEU A 59 21.97 24.95 8.16
N ALA A 60 22.84 25.45 9.04
CA ALA A 60 23.82 24.61 9.75
C ALA A 60 23.15 23.52 10.60
N PHE A 61 22.07 23.87 11.31
CA PHE A 61 21.29 22.91 12.09
C PHE A 61 20.57 21.87 11.21
N GLU A 62 19.99 22.29 10.08
CA GLU A 62 19.36 21.37 9.12
C GLU A 62 20.38 20.39 8.50
N VAL A 63 21.60 20.85 8.19
CA VAL A 63 22.69 20.00 7.72
C VAL A 63 23.12 19.00 8.80
N GLU A 64 23.27 19.44 10.06
CA GLU A 64 23.64 18.54 11.15
C GLU A 64 22.56 17.47 11.42
N LEU A 65 21.28 17.84 11.34
CA LEU A 65 20.16 16.90 11.44
C LEU A 65 20.21 15.84 10.33
N ARG A 66 20.44 16.25 9.08
CA ARG A 66 20.60 15.31 7.96
C ARG A 66 21.76 14.35 8.19
N PHE A 67 22.90 14.87 8.63
CA PHE A 67 24.08 14.06 8.91
C PHE A 67 23.86 13.05 10.04
N ARG A 68 23.13 13.43 11.11
CA ARG A 68 22.74 12.50 12.18
C ARG A 68 21.79 11.42 11.68
N ALA A 69 20.82 11.77 10.85
CA ALA A 69 19.89 10.81 10.25
C ALA A 69 20.62 9.82 9.33
N GLU A 70 21.54 10.28 8.50
CA GLU A 70 22.37 9.42 7.64
C GLU A 70 23.25 8.46 8.45
N ARG A 71 23.88 8.93 9.54
CA ARG A 71 24.64 8.07 10.45
C ARG A 71 23.78 6.99 11.09
N GLN A 72 22.57 7.32 11.53
CA GLN A 72 21.64 6.34 12.11
C GLN A 72 21.18 5.32 11.07
N LEU A 73 20.93 5.75 9.84
CA LEU A 73 20.57 4.85 8.74
C LEU A 73 21.72 3.90 8.42
N LEU A 74 22.95 4.40 8.32
CA LEU A 74 24.14 3.58 8.07
C LEU A 74 24.36 2.55 9.18
N ALA A 75 24.20 2.94 10.45
CA ALA A 75 24.31 2.02 11.58
C ALA A 75 23.23 0.91 11.54
N ARG A 76 22.00 1.25 11.15
CA ARG A 76 20.92 0.26 10.97
C ARG A 76 21.21 -0.70 9.82
N VAL A 77 21.72 -0.20 8.70
CA VAL A 77 22.11 -1.04 7.55
C VAL A 77 23.21 -2.01 7.97
N GLN A 78 24.23 -1.55 8.69
CA GLN A 78 25.29 -2.41 9.20
C GLN A 78 24.78 -3.52 10.12
N GLU A 79 23.84 -3.21 11.01
CA GLU A 79 23.24 -4.23 11.90
C GLU A 79 22.41 -5.26 11.11
N ILE A 80 21.62 -4.80 10.12
CA ILE A 80 20.86 -5.71 9.25
C ILE A 80 21.80 -6.64 8.47
N THR A 81 22.87 -6.10 7.89
CA THR A 81 23.89 -6.90 7.19
C THR A 81 24.48 -7.96 8.12
N ARG A 82 24.81 -7.59 9.37
CA ARG A 82 25.34 -8.54 10.37
C ARG A 82 24.35 -9.66 10.68
N ILE A 83 23.06 -9.36 10.79
CA ILE A 83 22.00 -10.35 11.04
C ILE A 83 21.87 -11.31 9.84
N VAL A 84 21.89 -10.77 8.61
CA VAL A 84 21.83 -11.57 7.38
C VAL A 84 23.03 -12.49 7.27
N ASP A 85 24.24 -12.00 7.52
CA ASP A 85 25.46 -12.82 7.49
C ASP A 85 25.40 -13.98 8.50
N VAL A 86 24.92 -13.72 9.71
CA VAL A 86 24.74 -14.76 10.74
C VAL A 86 23.71 -15.81 10.31
N LYS A 87 22.58 -15.39 9.72
CA LYS A 87 21.58 -16.33 9.18
C LYS A 87 22.17 -17.17 8.05
N GLN A 88 22.87 -16.54 7.11
CA GLN A 88 23.46 -17.23 5.97
C GLN A 88 24.54 -18.23 6.42
N GLN A 89 25.36 -17.88 7.39
CA GLN A 89 26.33 -18.82 8.00
C GLN A 89 25.65 -20.02 8.66
N ARG A 90 24.54 -19.81 9.38
CA ARG A 90 23.76 -20.90 9.98
C ARG A 90 23.16 -21.82 8.91
N GLU A 91 22.63 -21.27 7.83
CA GLU A 91 22.12 -22.06 6.71
C GLU A 91 23.21 -22.85 6.00
N TYR A 92 24.38 -22.26 5.76
CA TYR A 92 25.53 -22.98 5.21
C TYR A 92 25.97 -24.12 6.13
N ALA A 93 26.03 -23.88 7.45
CA ALA A 93 26.35 -24.92 8.43
C ALA A 93 25.31 -26.05 8.40
N ALA A 94 24.01 -25.71 8.39
CA ALA A 94 22.93 -26.68 8.31
C ALA A 94 22.97 -27.50 7.01
N ARG A 95 23.21 -26.87 5.86
CA ARG A 95 23.39 -27.56 4.56
C ARG A 95 24.58 -28.49 4.56
N SER A 96 25.71 -28.07 5.14
CA SER A 96 26.91 -28.92 5.24
C SER A 96 26.67 -30.16 6.10
N LEU A 97 25.86 -30.03 7.16
CA LEU A 97 25.48 -31.14 8.04
C LEU A 97 24.48 -32.09 7.35
N ALA A 98 23.50 -31.54 6.63
CA ALA A 98 22.56 -32.31 5.82
C ALA A 98 23.26 -33.08 4.70
N GLN A 99 24.26 -32.50 4.03
CA GLN A 99 25.03 -33.19 2.99
C GLN A 99 25.87 -34.34 3.53
N ARG A 100 26.44 -34.21 4.75
CA ARG A 100 27.14 -35.33 5.41
C ARG A 100 26.18 -36.47 5.74
N ASN A 101 24.98 -36.15 6.24
CA ASN A 101 23.97 -37.15 6.56
C ASN A 101 23.42 -37.82 5.28
N ALA A 102 23.26 -37.07 4.18
CA ALA A 102 22.80 -37.60 2.90
C ALA A 102 23.82 -38.54 2.22
N HIS A 103 25.13 -38.35 2.45
CA HIS A 103 26.15 -39.29 1.97
C HIS A 103 26.12 -40.62 2.73
N SER A 104 25.59 -40.65 3.96
CA SER A 104 25.40 -41.89 4.71
C SER A 104 24.13 -42.66 4.30
N ALA A 105 23.20 -42.02 3.59
CA ALA A 105 21.94 -42.61 3.13
C ALA A 105 21.95 -42.98 1.63
N ARG A 106 23.08 -42.79 0.94
CA ARG A 106 23.18 -42.87 -0.53
C ARG A 106 23.47 -44.27 -1.09
N ASP A 107 23.64 -45.27 -0.25
CA ASP A 107 23.84 -46.67 -0.69
C ASP A 107 22.52 -47.42 -1.03
N ASP A 108 21.34 -46.87 -0.69
CA ASP A 108 20.08 -47.64 -0.80
C ASP A 108 19.06 -47.17 -1.85
N LEU A 109 19.28 -46.09 -2.62
CA LEU A 109 18.26 -45.57 -3.55
C LEU A 109 18.82 -45.29 -4.94
N ARG A 110 19.07 -46.37 -5.68
CA ARG A 110 19.10 -46.39 -7.15
C ARG A 110 17.87 -47.10 -7.68
N GLN A 111 16.74 -46.41 -7.75
CA GLN A 111 15.65 -46.65 -8.70
C GLN A 111 14.60 -45.54 -8.55
N HIS A 112 13.82 -45.31 -9.61
CA HIS A 112 12.74 -44.31 -9.77
C HIS A 112 13.12 -43.01 -10.49
N THR A 113 13.23 -43.13 -11.81
CA THR A 113 13.01 -42.07 -12.78
C THR A 113 11.79 -42.42 -13.63
N VAL A 114 10.57 -42.00 -13.27
CA VAL A 114 9.42 -41.68 -14.14
C VAL A 114 8.33 -41.08 -13.24
N TRP A 115 8.09 -39.77 -13.26
CA TRP A 115 6.88 -39.18 -12.65
C TRP A 115 6.47 -37.94 -13.43
N HIS A 116 5.53 -38.08 -14.37
CA HIS A 116 4.58 -37.07 -14.83
C HIS A 116 3.52 -37.76 -15.71
N SER A 117 2.40 -38.16 -15.11
CA SER A 117 1.08 -38.29 -15.74
C SER A 117 0.07 -38.62 -14.65
N VAL A 118 -1.10 -37.97 -14.70
CA VAL A 118 -2.29 -38.40 -13.95
C VAL A 118 -2.57 -39.84 -14.35
N ALA A 119 -2.86 -40.71 -13.37
CA ALA A 119 -3.17 -42.10 -13.65
C ALA A 119 -4.38 -42.20 -14.60
N PRO A 120 -4.37 -43.08 -15.61
CA PRO A 120 -5.45 -43.19 -16.61
C PRO A 120 -6.79 -43.65 -16.03
N ASP A 121 -6.85 -44.01 -14.75
CA ASP A 121 -8.07 -44.33 -14.00
C ASP A 121 -8.74 -43.12 -13.33
N GLY A 122 -8.10 -41.94 -13.39
CA GLY A 122 -8.60 -40.71 -12.78
C GLY A 122 -8.44 -40.64 -11.27
N SER A 123 -7.62 -41.51 -10.66
CA SER A 123 -7.26 -41.38 -9.24
C SER A 123 -6.43 -40.11 -9.02
N CYS A 124 -6.70 -39.38 -7.91
CA CYS A 124 -5.86 -38.28 -7.45
C CYS A 124 -4.39 -38.77 -7.51
N PRO A 125 -3.46 -38.04 -8.14
CA PRO A 125 -2.06 -38.43 -8.09
C PRO A 125 -1.63 -38.49 -6.63
N ALA A 126 -1.54 -39.71 -6.09
CA ALA A 126 -1.22 -40.00 -4.69
C ALA A 126 0.19 -39.50 -4.30
N GLU A 127 0.94 -38.98 -5.27
CA GLU A 127 2.27 -38.44 -5.13
C GLU A 127 2.39 -37.00 -5.62
N VAL A 128 1.33 -36.18 -5.60
CA VAL A 128 1.64 -34.74 -5.44
C VAL A 128 2.13 -34.60 -4.01
N PRO A 129 3.41 -34.25 -3.80
CA PRO A 129 3.93 -34.23 -2.46
C PRO A 129 3.11 -33.23 -1.64
N HIS A 130 2.54 -33.67 -0.51
CA HIS A 130 1.71 -32.85 0.36
C HIS A 130 2.37 -31.50 0.74
N TRP A 131 3.69 -31.38 0.60
CA TRP A 131 4.45 -30.17 0.83
C TRP A 131 4.40 -29.13 -0.30
N GLU A 132 4.22 -29.53 -1.58
CA GLU A 132 4.19 -28.58 -2.71
C GLU A 132 2.99 -27.63 -2.60
N TRP A 133 1.82 -28.18 -2.29
CA TRP A 133 0.58 -27.41 -2.20
C TRP A 133 0.57 -26.42 -1.05
N ARG A 134 1.01 -26.84 0.14
CA ARG A 134 1.00 -25.98 1.32
C ARG A 134 1.94 -24.79 1.16
N LEU A 135 3.15 -25.02 0.63
CA LEU A 135 4.12 -23.93 0.39
C LEU A 135 3.67 -23.02 -0.75
N LEU A 136 3.04 -23.56 -1.80
CA LEU A 136 2.47 -22.75 -2.87
C LEU A 136 1.30 -21.89 -2.38
N LEU A 137 0.44 -22.46 -1.54
CA LEU A 137 -0.67 -21.76 -0.91
C LEU A 137 -0.16 -20.67 0.03
N GLN A 138 0.82 -20.98 0.90
CA GLN A 138 1.48 -19.98 1.75
C GLN A 138 2.11 -18.85 0.93
N ALA A 139 2.77 -19.18 -0.19
CA ALA A 139 3.30 -18.17 -1.10
C ALA A 139 2.19 -17.31 -1.75
N ALA A 140 1.03 -17.91 -2.04
CA ALA A 140 -0.10 -17.24 -2.67
C ALA A 140 -0.84 -16.33 -1.69
N GLU A 141 -1.04 -16.77 -0.45
CA GLU A 141 -1.68 -16.06 0.65
C GLU A 141 -0.77 -14.98 1.25
N ALA A 142 0.56 -15.16 1.21
CA ALA A 142 1.52 -14.22 1.79
C ALA A 142 1.34 -12.80 1.23
N VAL A 143 0.88 -11.90 2.11
CA VAL A 143 0.80 -10.46 1.85
C VAL A 143 2.18 -9.82 1.90
N ASP A 144 3.05 -10.32 2.80
CA ASP A 144 4.43 -9.88 2.92
C ASP A 144 5.29 -10.49 1.79
N PRO A 145 5.93 -9.68 0.94
CA PRO A 145 6.82 -10.18 -0.11
C PRO A 145 7.99 -11.01 0.43
N VAL A 146 8.42 -10.80 1.68
CA VAL A 146 9.48 -11.59 2.32
C VAL A 146 8.99 -13.02 2.59
N LEU A 147 7.80 -13.16 3.18
CA LEU A 147 7.19 -14.48 3.43
C LEU A 147 6.85 -15.20 2.13
N GLN A 148 6.38 -14.48 1.12
CA GLN A 148 6.16 -15.04 -0.22
C GLN A 148 7.47 -15.57 -0.80
N TYR A 149 8.55 -14.78 -0.70
CA TYR A 149 9.86 -15.19 -1.21
C TYR A 149 10.42 -16.39 -0.45
N GLU A 150 10.29 -16.44 0.88
CA GLU A 150 10.72 -17.58 1.70
C GLU A 150 9.96 -18.86 1.35
N ALA A 151 8.64 -18.79 1.20
CA ALA A 151 7.81 -19.92 0.79
C ALA A 151 8.18 -20.42 -0.62
N LEU A 152 8.41 -19.49 -1.56
CA LEU A 152 8.86 -19.82 -2.92
C LEU A 152 10.27 -20.41 -2.96
N LEU A 153 11.17 -19.96 -2.09
CA LEU A 153 12.52 -20.49 -1.98
C LEU A 153 12.50 -21.93 -1.44
N GLN A 154 11.67 -22.19 -0.43
CA GLN A 154 11.46 -23.54 0.11
C GLN A 154 10.80 -24.45 -0.93
N LEU A 155 9.80 -23.95 -1.64
CA LEU A 155 9.12 -24.67 -2.72
C LEU A 155 10.07 -24.96 -3.88
N GLY A 156 10.94 -24.02 -4.26
CA GLY A 156 11.97 -24.21 -5.29
C GLY A 156 13.11 -25.15 -4.87
N ALA A 157 13.37 -25.29 -3.56
CA ALA A 157 14.35 -26.25 -3.04
C ALA A 157 13.82 -27.69 -3.05
N GLN A 158 12.50 -27.86 -2.98
CA GLN A 158 11.86 -29.16 -2.91
C GLN A 158 11.30 -29.59 -4.28
N SER A 159 10.82 -28.65 -5.10
CA SER A 159 10.33 -28.89 -6.47
C SER A 159 11.44 -28.83 -7.51
N ARG A 160 11.18 -29.34 -8.72
CA ARG A 160 12.07 -29.18 -9.90
C ARG A 160 11.70 -27.99 -10.78
N LEU A 161 10.76 -27.16 -10.34
CA LEU A 161 10.21 -26.04 -11.12
C LEU A 161 11.14 -24.83 -11.05
N THR A 162 11.19 -24.07 -12.14
CA THR A 162 11.94 -22.82 -12.18
C THR A 162 11.26 -21.75 -11.32
N GLN A 163 12.05 -20.80 -10.79
CA GLN A 163 11.51 -19.71 -9.97
C GLN A 163 10.43 -18.88 -10.72
N SER A 164 10.56 -18.72 -12.04
CA SER A 164 9.56 -18.09 -12.89
C SER A 164 8.23 -18.87 -12.95
N GLU A 165 8.29 -20.20 -13.02
CA GLU A 165 7.09 -21.05 -13.03
C GLU A 165 6.38 -21.00 -11.67
N LEU A 166 7.15 -21.05 -10.58
CA LEU A 166 6.61 -20.96 -9.22
C LEU A 166 5.94 -19.61 -8.96
N LEU A 167 6.54 -18.50 -9.40
CA LEU A 167 5.93 -17.17 -9.32
C LEU A 167 4.62 -17.08 -10.12
N ARG A 168 4.59 -17.68 -11.31
CA ARG A 168 3.38 -17.73 -12.14
C ARG A 168 2.26 -18.53 -11.47
N LEU A 169 2.56 -19.73 -10.98
CA LEU A 169 1.60 -20.58 -10.26
C LEU A 169 1.07 -19.87 -9.00
N THR A 170 1.97 -19.28 -8.22
CA THR A 170 1.60 -18.50 -7.03
C THR A 170 0.65 -17.35 -7.36
N GLY A 171 0.88 -16.66 -8.48
CA GLY A 171 0.00 -15.60 -8.98
C GLY A 171 -1.39 -16.09 -9.37
N HIS A 172 -1.48 -17.25 -10.01
CA HIS A 172 -2.77 -17.88 -10.36
C HIS A 172 -3.55 -18.27 -9.10
N TYR A 173 -2.91 -18.96 -8.16
CA TYR A 173 -3.53 -19.34 -6.89
C TYR A 173 -4.00 -18.14 -6.08
N ARG A 174 -3.20 -17.08 -6.04
CA ARG A 174 -3.58 -15.82 -5.40
C ARG A 174 -4.82 -15.18 -6.05
N THR A 175 -5.02 -15.39 -7.35
CA THR A 175 -6.21 -14.86 -8.05
C THR A 175 -7.45 -15.66 -7.67
N ILE A 176 -7.33 -16.99 -7.57
CA ILE A 176 -8.40 -17.90 -7.13
C ILE A 176 -8.79 -17.59 -5.68
N LEU A 177 -7.82 -17.53 -4.77
CA LEU A 177 -8.03 -17.25 -3.34
C LEU A 177 -8.66 -15.87 -3.05
N ARG A 178 -8.62 -14.95 -4.01
CA ARG A 178 -9.17 -13.59 -3.86
C ARG A 178 -10.52 -13.44 -4.52
N ASN A 179 -11.05 -14.49 -5.16
CA ASN A 179 -12.39 -14.47 -5.72
C ASN A 179 -13.37 -14.90 -4.60
N PRO A 180 -14.31 -14.03 -4.18
CA PRO A 180 -15.25 -14.31 -3.09
C PRO A 180 -16.19 -15.50 -3.39
N GLU A 181 -16.32 -15.92 -4.65
CA GLU A 181 -17.06 -17.14 -5.01
C GLU A 181 -16.37 -18.42 -4.50
N PHE A 182 -15.07 -18.35 -4.19
CA PHE A 182 -14.27 -19.44 -3.63
C PHE A 182 -14.09 -19.33 -2.11
N ASP A 183 -14.70 -18.33 -1.46
CA ASP A 183 -14.70 -18.23 0.01
C ASP A 183 -15.49 -19.39 0.63
N GLY A 184 -14.84 -20.16 1.51
CA GLY A 184 -15.41 -21.36 2.16
C GLY A 184 -15.34 -22.64 1.32
N ILE A 185 -14.91 -22.55 0.06
CA ILE A 185 -14.68 -23.69 -0.85
C ILE A 185 -13.26 -24.25 -0.67
N LEU A 186 -12.28 -23.38 -0.51
CA LEU A 186 -10.89 -23.74 -0.22
C LEU A 186 -10.74 -23.98 1.28
N ASP A 187 -11.21 -25.13 1.76
CA ASP A 187 -10.88 -25.56 3.10
C ASP A 187 -9.44 -26.09 3.15
N THR A 188 -8.54 -25.23 3.64
CA THR A 188 -7.12 -25.56 3.85
C THR A 188 -6.90 -26.60 4.96
N ALA A 189 -7.94 -26.90 5.73
CA ALA A 189 -8.00 -27.96 6.72
C ALA A 189 -8.62 -29.26 6.19
N HIS A 190 -9.24 -29.25 5.00
CA HIS A 190 -9.68 -30.50 4.36
C HIS A 190 -8.46 -31.26 3.82
N PRO A 191 -8.24 -32.52 4.25
CA PRO A 191 -7.21 -33.35 3.66
C PRO A 191 -7.47 -33.53 2.16
N PRO A 192 -6.43 -33.54 1.30
CA PRO A 192 -6.61 -33.75 -0.13
C PRO A 192 -7.24 -35.13 -0.35
N CYS A 193 -8.40 -35.12 -0.99
CA CYS A 193 -9.18 -36.28 -1.41
C CYS A 193 -9.58 -37.19 -0.22
N SER A 194 -10.81 -37.06 0.29
CA SER A 194 -11.51 -38.26 0.76
C SER A 194 -11.44 -39.27 -0.40
N SER A 195 -11.08 -40.51 -0.11
CA SER A 195 -10.49 -41.47 -1.07
C SER A 195 -11.40 -41.90 -2.23
N GLU A 196 -12.56 -41.29 -2.42
CA GLU A 196 -13.55 -41.69 -3.41
C GLU A 196 -13.94 -40.48 -4.27
N ALA A 197 -13.51 -40.51 -5.53
CA ALA A 197 -13.97 -39.54 -6.51
C ALA A 197 -15.49 -39.67 -6.67
N PHE A 198 -16.24 -38.73 -6.10
CA PHE A 198 -17.70 -38.70 -6.21
C PHE A 198 -18.18 -38.18 -7.56
N ALA A 199 -17.31 -37.67 -8.43
CA ALA A 199 -17.66 -37.19 -9.76
C ALA A 199 -16.71 -37.73 -10.82
N LYS A 200 -17.26 -38.15 -11.96
CA LYS A 200 -16.51 -38.69 -13.10
C LYS A 200 -17.19 -38.31 -14.41
N MET A 201 -16.40 -37.95 -15.41
CA MET A 201 -16.90 -37.83 -16.78
C MET A 201 -16.65 -39.13 -17.55
N THR A 202 -17.69 -39.63 -18.22
CA THR A 202 -17.62 -40.80 -19.08
C THR A 202 -18.08 -40.46 -20.50
N GLY A 203 -17.58 -41.21 -21.49
CA GLY A 203 -17.96 -41.06 -22.90
C GLY A 203 -17.75 -39.65 -23.46
N GLU A 204 -18.69 -39.19 -24.29
CA GLU A 204 -18.69 -37.85 -24.91
C GLU A 204 -19.28 -36.79 -23.98
N ARG A 205 -18.69 -36.60 -22.78
CA ARG A 205 -19.05 -35.56 -21.79
C ARG A 205 -20.32 -35.84 -20.98
N ILE A 206 -20.48 -37.08 -20.50
CA ILE A 206 -21.52 -37.40 -19.52
C ILE A 206 -20.91 -37.27 -18.13
N LEU A 207 -21.38 -36.28 -17.36
CA LEU A 207 -21.04 -36.13 -15.95
C LEU A 207 -21.84 -37.14 -15.13
N HIS A 208 -21.15 -37.94 -14.35
CA HIS A 208 -21.72 -38.79 -13.31
C HIS A 208 -21.26 -38.27 -11.95
N MET A 209 -22.20 -38.11 -11.02
CA MET A 209 -21.92 -37.83 -9.61
C MET A 209 -22.59 -38.89 -8.73
N THR A 210 -21.88 -39.38 -7.72
CA THR A 210 -22.29 -40.36 -6.72
C THR A 210 -22.16 -39.72 -5.35
N CYS A 211 -23.22 -39.03 -4.94
CA CYS A 211 -23.21 -38.05 -3.88
C CYS A 211 -24.60 -38.02 -3.24
N ASP A 212 -24.70 -38.13 -1.91
CA ASP A 212 -25.98 -38.24 -1.22
C ASP A 212 -26.58 -36.87 -0.86
N ASP A 213 -25.75 -35.83 -0.69
CA ASP A 213 -26.17 -34.51 -0.20
C ASP A 213 -26.09 -33.41 -1.26
N ASN A 214 -27.25 -33.10 -1.85
CA ASN A 214 -27.51 -31.93 -2.72
C ASN A 214 -26.40 -31.70 -3.79
N PRO A 215 -26.16 -32.68 -4.67
CA PRO A 215 -25.12 -32.58 -5.70
C PRO A 215 -25.41 -31.41 -6.65
N ARG A 216 -24.38 -30.64 -6.97
CA ARG A 216 -24.44 -29.50 -7.90
C ARG A 216 -23.25 -29.48 -8.82
N TYR A 217 -23.35 -28.85 -9.97
CA TYR A 217 -22.23 -28.68 -10.87
C TYR A 217 -22.25 -27.33 -11.57
N ALA A 218 -21.06 -26.82 -11.90
CA ALA A 218 -20.86 -25.67 -12.76
C ALA A 218 -19.99 -26.09 -13.95
N VAL A 219 -20.22 -25.45 -15.09
CA VAL A 219 -19.52 -25.71 -16.35
C VAL A 219 -18.59 -24.52 -16.60
N ASP A 220 -17.43 -24.73 -17.24
CA ASP A 220 -16.32 -23.74 -17.42
C ASP A 220 -16.72 -22.28 -17.75
N ASP A 221 -17.82 -22.08 -18.49
CA ASP A 221 -18.32 -20.76 -18.90
C ASP A 221 -19.62 -20.33 -18.17
N GLY A 222 -20.11 -21.17 -17.26
CA GLY A 222 -21.35 -20.99 -16.53
C GLY A 222 -21.10 -20.41 -15.13
N VAL A 223 -21.72 -19.25 -14.87
CA VAL A 223 -21.71 -18.60 -13.54
C VAL A 223 -22.70 -19.26 -12.57
N GLU A 224 -23.58 -20.12 -13.09
CA GLU A 224 -24.67 -20.73 -12.33
C GLU A 224 -24.32 -22.15 -11.88
N LEU A 225 -24.50 -22.43 -10.58
CA LEU A 225 -24.48 -23.77 -10.01
C LEU A 225 -25.80 -24.47 -10.31
N LEU A 226 -25.74 -25.51 -11.16
CA LEU A 226 -26.89 -26.29 -11.57
C LEU A 226 -27.09 -27.48 -10.61
N PRO A 227 -28.32 -27.80 -10.21
CA PRO A 227 -28.60 -29.01 -9.45
C PRO A 227 -28.32 -30.25 -10.31
N TYR A 228 -27.77 -31.28 -9.69
CA TYR A 228 -27.50 -32.56 -10.35
C TYR A 228 -28.57 -33.58 -9.95
N ASP A 229 -29.46 -33.92 -10.89
CA ASP A 229 -30.54 -34.88 -10.66
C ASP A 229 -30.27 -36.25 -11.32
N GLY A 230 -29.03 -36.49 -11.78
CA GLY A 230 -28.63 -37.71 -12.48
C GLY A 230 -27.64 -37.43 -13.61
N PRO A 231 -27.23 -38.45 -14.39
CA PRO A 231 -26.21 -38.28 -15.43
C PRO A 231 -26.56 -37.17 -16.42
N VAL A 232 -25.71 -36.15 -16.51
CA VAL A 232 -25.94 -34.98 -17.37
C VAL A 232 -24.98 -34.99 -18.55
N ARG A 233 -25.53 -34.85 -19.77
CA ARG A 233 -24.72 -34.57 -20.96
C ARG A 233 -24.48 -33.08 -21.08
N LEU A 234 -23.22 -32.68 -21.11
CA LEU A 234 -22.85 -31.27 -21.08
C LEU A 234 -22.78 -30.68 -22.49
N SER A 235 -23.71 -29.76 -22.78
CA SER A 235 -23.79 -29.03 -24.04
C SER A 235 -22.93 -27.77 -23.99
N GLY A 236 -21.62 -27.94 -24.11
CA GLY A 236 -20.64 -26.85 -23.98
C GLY A 236 -19.92 -26.89 -22.63
N GLY A 237 -18.73 -26.28 -22.59
CA GLY A 237 -17.77 -26.38 -21.50
C GLY A 237 -16.97 -27.69 -21.47
N GLU A 238 -15.70 -27.56 -21.13
CA GLU A 238 -14.70 -28.62 -21.25
C GLU A 238 -14.18 -29.09 -19.88
N THR A 239 -14.39 -28.25 -18.87
CA THR A 239 -14.16 -28.50 -17.45
C THR A 239 -15.47 -28.32 -16.70
N VAL A 240 -15.65 -29.13 -15.67
CA VAL A 240 -16.82 -29.16 -14.81
C VAL A 240 -16.33 -29.12 -13.37
N VAL A 241 -16.91 -28.23 -12.58
CA VAL A 241 -16.73 -28.22 -11.14
C VAL A 241 -17.95 -28.88 -10.53
N ALA A 242 -17.76 -30.05 -9.91
CA ALA A 242 -18.80 -30.82 -9.25
C ALA A 242 -18.73 -30.59 -7.73
N TYR A 243 -19.88 -30.46 -7.08
CA TYR A 243 -20.04 -30.14 -5.66
C TYR A 243 -20.92 -31.18 -4.99
N CYS A 244 -20.51 -31.65 -3.81
CA CYS A 244 -21.27 -32.61 -3.01
C CYS A 244 -21.17 -32.31 -1.52
N GLY A 245 -22.25 -31.87 -0.86
CA GLY A 245 -22.27 -31.70 0.61
C GLY A 245 -21.18 -30.80 1.24
N GLY A 246 -20.40 -30.06 0.43
CA GLY A 246 -19.22 -29.29 0.86
C GLY A 246 -17.92 -29.71 0.17
N GLU A 247 -17.85 -30.92 -0.39
CA GLU A 247 -16.71 -31.40 -1.17
C GLU A 247 -16.77 -30.93 -2.63
N ILE A 248 -15.61 -30.78 -3.26
CA ILE A 248 -15.47 -30.29 -4.63
C ILE A 248 -14.57 -31.20 -5.44
N ASN A 249 -15.01 -31.52 -6.65
CA ASN A 249 -14.27 -32.35 -7.59
C ASN A 249 -14.27 -31.69 -8.97
N VAL A 250 -13.08 -31.40 -9.50
CA VAL A 250 -12.91 -30.78 -10.82
C VAL A 250 -12.65 -31.86 -11.85
N VAL A 251 -13.54 -31.99 -12.81
CA VAL A 251 -13.47 -33.01 -13.86
C VAL A 251 -13.25 -32.33 -15.20
N SER A 252 -12.19 -32.70 -15.91
CA SER A 252 -11.90 -32.20 -17.26
C SER A 252 -11.99 -33.32 -18.29
N HIS A 253 -12.32 -32.96 -19.52
CA HIS A 253 -12.50 -33.96 -20.58
C HIS A 253 -11.15 -34.63 -20.91
N PRO A 254 -11.07 -35.98 -21.00
CA PRO A 254 -9.81 -36.71 -21.20
C PRO A 254 -9.02 -36.28 -22.45
N LEU A 255 -9.73 -35.84 -23.50
CA LEU A 255 -9.11 -35.47 -24.78
C LEU A 255 -8.41 -34.08 -24.79
N ARG A 256 -8.46 -33.28 -23.72
CA ARG A 256 -7.99 -31.87 -23.74
C ARG A 256 -6.85 -31.49 -22.82
N GLN A 257 -6.30 -32.42 -22.03
CA GLN A 257 -5.10 -32.14 -21.22
C GLN A 257 -3.94 -31.44 -21.97
N PRO A 258 -3.68 -31.67 -23.28
CA PRO A 258 -2.61 -30.98 -24.00
C PRO A 258 -2.89 -29.51 -24.37
N GLU A 259 -4.14 -29.14 -24.70
CA GLU A 259 -4.47 -27.83 -25.31
C GLU A 259 -4.66 -26.70 -24.27
N ILE A 260 -5.14 -27.04 -23.07
CA ILE A 260 -5.36 -26.09 -21.96
C ILE A 260 -4.02 -25.50 -21.48
N ILE A 261 -2.97 -26.33 -21.45
CA ILE A 261 -1.60 -25.91 -21.12
C ILE A 261 -1.08 -24.89 -22.15
N THR A 262 -1.44 -25.04 -23.43
CA THR A 262 -0.97 -24.16 -24.50
C THR A 262 -1.67 -22.80 -24.49
N ARG A 263 -2.96 -22.73 -24.15
CA ARG A 263 -3.71 -21.46 -24.03
C ARG A 263 -3.31 -20.65 -22.80
N ALA A 264 -3.05 -21.30 -21.67
CA ALA A 264 -2.59 -20.64 -20.43
C ALA A 264 -1.22 -19.94 -20.59
N LEU A 265 -0.44 -20.31 -21.61
CA LEU A 265 0.87 -19.70 -21.92
C LEU A 265 0.77 -18.45 -22.81
N SER A 266 -0.38 -18.14 -23.42
CA SER A 266 -0.48 -17.11 -24.47
C SER A 266 -1.29 -15.85 -24.15
N VAL A 267 -1.92 -15.75 -22.97
CA VAL A 267 -2.74 -14.57 -22.60
C VAL A 267 -1.90 -13.49 -21.89
N LYS A 268 -1.90 -12.27 -22.41
CA LYS A 268 -1.20 -11.09 -21.87
C LYS A 268 -2.14 -10.35 -20.89
N PRO A 269 -1.78 -10.13 -19.61
CA PRO A 269 -2.74 -9.66 -18.60
C PRO A 269 -3.04 -8.17 -18.68
N ILE A 270 -4.32 -7.82 -18.51
CA ILE A 270 -4.83 -6.46 -18.29
C ILE A 270 -4.73 -6.18 -16.77
N LEU A 271 -3.88 -5.23 -16.37
CA LEU A 271 -3.68 -4.85 -14.96
C LEU A 271 -4.83 -3.97 -14.45
N SER A 272 -5.79 -4.54 -13.73
CA SER A 272 -6.74 -3.77 -12.93
C SER A 272 -6.04 -3.20 -11.67
N ARG A 273 -5.86 -1.88 -11.59
CA ARG A 273 -5.29 -1.21 -10.40
C ARG A 273 -6.25 -1.33 -9.20
N ARG A 274 -5.79 -1.94 -8.11
CA ARG A 274 -6.49 -1.88 -6.81
C ARG A 274 -6.30 -0.50 -6.16
N PRO A 275 -7.31 0.05 -5.47
CA PRO A 275 -7.16 1.30 -4.72
C PRO A 275 -6.25 1.08 -3.49
N ASN A 276 -5.39 2.06 -3.20
CA ASN A 276 -4.59 2.10 -1.98
C ASN A 276 -5.33 2.95 -0.92
N LEU A 277 -5.58 2.40 0.27
CA LEU A 277 -6.21 3.10 1.39
C LEU A 277 -5.16 3.43 2.46
N LEU A 278 -5.10 4.70 2.89
CA LEU A 278 -4.28 5.15 4.01
C LEU A 278 -5.18 5.78 5.08
N ILE A 279 -5.13 5.23 6.30
CA ILE A 279 -5.85 5.75 7.47
C ILE A 279 -4.81 6.39 8.39
N PHE A 280 -5.00 7.67 8.74
CA PHE A 280 -4.11 8.43 9.62
C PHE A 280 -4.89 8.98 10.82
N MET A 281 -4.52 8.56 12.02
CA MET A 281 -5.21 8.92 13.26
C MET A 281 -4.30 9.78 14.14
N VAL A 282 -4.81 10.91 14.64
CA VAL A 282 -4.11 11.81 15.55
C VAL A 282 -4.75 11.70 16.92
N ASP A 283 -3.99 11.22 17.92
CA ASP A 283 -4.54 10.92 19.23
C ASP A 283 -5.00 12.18 20.00
N ALA A 284 -6.06 12.00 20.80
CA ALA A 284 -6.63 12.90 21.81
C ALA A 284 -6.56 14.42 21.56
N THR A 285 -6.91 14.90 20.37
CA THR A 285 -7.11 16.34 20.13
C THR A 285 -8.58 16.67 19.96
N SER A 286 -9.13 17.52 20.84
CA SER A 286 -10.45 18.10 20.58
C SER A 286 -10.40 18.95 19.32
N ARG A 287 -11.49 19.04 18.54
CA ARG A 287 -11.55 19.87 17.31
C ARG A 287 -11.14 21.31 17.60
N ALA A 288 -11.56 21.86 18.75
CA ALA A 288 -11.16 23.19 19.18
C ALA A 288 -9.65 23.30 19.47
N HIS A 289 -9.02 22.26 20.03
CA HIS A 289 -7.58 22.23 20.23
C HIS A 289 -6.83 22.04 18.92
N PHE A 290 -7.25 21.08 18.07
CA PHE A 290 -6.67 20.86 16.74
C PHE A 290 -6.67 22.14 15.91
N ARG A 291 -7.80 22.88 15.87
CA ARG A 291 -7.92 24.14 15.13
C ARG A 291 -7.02 25.25 15.64
N ARG A 292 -6.78 25.31 16.95
CA ARG A 292 -5.92 26.33 17.57
C ARG A 292 -4.43 25.98 17.48
N SER A 293 -4.09 24.71 17.68
CA SER A 293 -2.71 24.25 17.82
C SER A 293 -2.05 23.92 16.48
N LEU A 294 -2.83 23.58 15.44
CA LEU A 294 -2.32 23.13 14.14
C LEU A 294 -2.81 23.96 12.94
N PRO A 295 -2.66 25.30 12.94
CA PRO A 295 -3.15 26.15 11.85
C PRO A 295 -2.46 25.86 10.51
N LYS A 296 -1.18 25.45 10.53
CA LYS A 296 -0.44 25.09 9.32
C LYS A 296 -0.97 23.81 8.66
N THR A 297 -1.37 22.82 9.47
CA THR A 297 -1.96 21.57 8.98
C THR A 297 -3.32 21.83 8.34
N LEU A 298 -4.16 22.66 8.96
CA LEU A 298 -5.44 23.09 8.38
C LEU A 298 -5.25 23.83 7.05
N ALA A 299 -4.30 24.76 6.97
CA ALA A 299 -3.98 25.44 5.72
C ALA A 299 -3.42 24.51 4.64
N ALA A 300 -2.79 23.40 5.01
CA ALA A 300 -2.37 22.37 4.06
C ALA A 300 -3.58 21.56 3.56
N LEU A 301 -4.47 21.11 4.45
CA LEU A 301 -5.69 20.38 4.10
C LEU A 301 -6.62 21.21 3.20
N ASP A 302 -6.78 22.51 3.48
CA ASP A 302 -7.56 23.43 2.64
C ASP A 302 -6.94 23.59 1.24
N ARG A 303 -5.61 23.65 1.13
CA ARG A 303 -4.93 23.68 -0.18
C ARG A 303 -5.12 22.38 -0.96
N ILE A 304 -5.05 21.25 -0.28
CA ILE A 304 -5.30 19.92 -0.86
C ILE A 304 -6.74 19.83 -1.39
N ALA A 305 -7.71 20.28 -0.60
CA ALA A 305 -9.12 20.32 -1.00
C ALA A 305 -9.34 21.22 -2.24
N LYS A 306 -8.73 22.41 -2.26
CA LYS A 306 -8.80 23.34 -3.40
C LYS A 306 -8.10 22.82 -4.65
N PHE A 307 -7.00 22.08 -4.49
CA PHE A 307 -6.31 21.44 -5.61
C PHE A 307 -7.20 20.40 -6.29
N GLY A 308 -7.89 19.56 -5.50
CA GLY A 308 -8.86 18.61 -6.02
C GLY A 308 -10.02 19.25 -6.80
N ALA A 309 -10.53 20.39 -6.32
CA ALA A 309 -11.58 21.14 -7.00
C ALA A 309 -11.11 21.77 -8.32
N ARG A 310 -9.92 22.40 -8.33
CA ARG A 310 -9.37 23.00 -9.57
C ARG A 310 -9.04 21.96 -10.63
N ALA A 311 -8.52 20.80 -10.24
CA ALA A 311 -8.28 19.70 -11.17
C ALA A 311 -9.58 19.17 -11.81
N ALA A 312 -10.72 19.30 -11.12
CA ALA A 312 -12.02 18.94 -11.67
C ALA A 312 -12.60 20.02 -12.60
N ASP A 313 -12.32 21.30 -12.34
CA ASP A 313 -12.86 22.44 -13.11
C ASP A 313 -12.01 22.82 -14.34
N GLU A 314 -10.69 22.65 -14.28
CA GLU A 314 -9.76 23.08 -15.35
C GLU A 314 -9.69 22.11 -16.54
N GLY A 315 -10.46 21.01 -16.55
CA GLY A 315 -10.63 20.10 -17.69
C GLY A 315 -9.35 19.97 -18.51
N PHE A 316 -8.33 19.32 -17.94
CA PHE A 316 -6.99 19.21 -18.52
C PHE A 316 -7.09 19.01 -20.04
N PRO A 317 -6.53 19.92 -20.87
CA PRO A 317 -6.76 19.91 -22.31
C PRO A 317 -6.31 18.55 -22.83
N SER A 318 -7.31 17.76 -23.19
CA SER A 318 -7.15 16.39 -23.63
C SER A 318 -6.46 16.45 -24.98
N GLY A 319 -5.13 16.36 -24.96
CA GLY A 319 -4.33 16.20 -26.16
C GLY A 319 -4.92 15.03 -26.94
N SER A 320 -5.44 15.34 -28.13
CA SER A 320 -6.11 14.41 -29.02
C SER A 320 -5.18 13.26 -29.40
N GLY A 321 -5.25 12.15 -28.68
CA GLY A 321 -4.37 11.01 -28.94
C GLY A 321 -4.55 9.89 -27.94
N SER A 322 -5.39 8.92 -28.30
CA SER A 322 -5.60 7.61 -27.68
C SER A 322 -6.60 7.52 -26.52
N SER A 323 -7.67 6.80 -26.81
CA SER A 323 -8.76 6.35 -25.98
C SER A 323 -8.29 5.35 -24.91
N SER A 324 -7.66 5.84 -23.86
CA SER A 324 -7.55 5.10 -22.60
C SER A 324 -8.26 5.90 -21.52
N SER A 325 -9.27 5.29 -20.89
CA SER A 325 -10.04 5.87 -19.81
C SER A 325 -9.16 6.00 -18.56
N SER A 326 -8.25 6.97 -18.56
CA SER A 326 -7.52 7.35 -17.36
C SER A 326 -8.52 8.06 -16.45
N SER A 327 -9.05 7.31 -15.48
CA SER A 327 -9.75 7.84 -14.32
C SER A 327 -8.79 8.75 -13.55
N GLU A 328 -8.73 10.01 -13.95
CA GLU A 328 -7.94 11.04 -13.31
C GLU A 328 -8.53 11.26 -11.92
N GLY A 329 -7.76 10.91 -10.89
CA GLY A 329 -8.26 10.79 -9.52
C GLY A 329 -8.72 12.14 -8.97
N LYS A 330 -10.04 12.32 -8.84
CA LYS A 330 -10.60 13.46 -8.11
C LYS A 330 -10.29 13.32 -6.63
N LEU A 331 -9.59 14.31 -6.08
CA LEU A 331 -9.28 14.38 -4.66
C LEU A 331 -10.42 15.06 -3.91
N HIS A 332 -11.14 14.30 -3.09
CA HIS A 332 -12.21 14.80 -2.24
C HIS A 332 -11.74 14.86 -0.78
N VAL A 333 -12.00 16.00 -0.13
CA VAL A 333 -11.72 16.20 1.29
C VAL A 333 -13.05 16.44 2.01
N PHE A 334 -13.33 15.67 3.05
CA PHE A 334 -14.54 15.78 3.86
C PHE A 334 -14.15 16.15 5.30
N ASP A 335 -14.80 17.18 5.89
CA ASP A 335 -14.74 17.48 7.32
C ASP A 335 -16.04 17.01 7.97
N PHE A 336 -15.95 16.12 8.96
CA PHE A 336 -17.10 15.64 9.70
C PHE A 336 -17.31 16.51 10.94
N GLU A 337 -18.41 17.26 10.97
CA GLU A 337 -18.62 18.28 12.01
C GLU A 337 -18.97 17.73 13.39
N ILE A 338 -19.58 16.55 13.41
CA ILE A 338 -20.07 15.87 14.60
C ILE A 338 -19.36 14.53 14.70
N TYR A 339 -18.71 14.30 15.83
CA TYR A 339 -18.16 13.01 16.19
C TYR A 339 -18.64 12.68 17.60
N ASN A 340 -19.26 11.52 17.76
CA ASN A 340 -19.68 11.03 19.05
C ASN A 340 -18.48 10.40 19.74
N VAL A 341 -18.03 11.04 20.82
CA VAL A 341 -16.97 10.53 21.67
C VAL A 341 -17.63 9.75 22.80
N ILE A 342 -17.32 8.47 22.88
CA ILE A 342 -17.87 7.49 23.83
C ILE A 342 -17.19 7.59 25.20
N GLY A 343 -16.01 8.21 25.26
CA GLY A 343 -15.30 8.48 26.52
C GLY A 343 -13.97 9.20 26.31
N TYR A 344 -13.23 9.44 27.38
CA TYR A 344 -11.97 10.20 27.34
C TYR A 344 -10.74 9.38 26.88
N ASN A 345 -10.90 8.06 26.72
CA ASN A 345 -9.83 7.16 26.32
C ASN A 345 -9.86 6.90 24.82
N SER A 346 -8.71 6.60 24.22
CA SER A 346 -8.59 6.32 22.79
C SER A 346 -9.33 5.03 22.40
N MET A 347 -9.08 3.92 23.09
CA MET A 347 -9.64 2.59 22.80
C MET A 347 -11.18 2.57 22.54
N PRO A 348 -12.04 3.10 23.43
CA PRO A 348 -13.49 3.08 23.23
C PRO A 348 -13.98 3.92 22.03
N ASN A 349 -13.17 4.87 21.58
CA ASN A 349 -13.48 5.71 20.42
C ASN A 349 -12.91 5.15 19.12
N GLN A 350 -11.85 4.34 19.21
CA GLN A 350 -11.18 3.77 18.04
C GLN A 350 -11.83 2.46 17.58
N LEU A 351 -12.24 1.59 18.51
CA LEU A 351 -12.83 0.29 18.14
C LEU A 351 -14.09 0.41 17.25
N PRO A 352 -15.07 1.29 17.54
CA PRO A 352 -16.24 1.44 16.67
C PRO A 352 -15.95 1.98 15.27
N LEU A 353 -14.77 2.58 15.03
CA LEU A 353 -14.37 2.99 13.67
C LEU A 353 -14.06 1.80 12.77
N PHE A 354 -13.67 0.68 13.37
CA PHE A 354 -13.17 -0.47 12.65
C PHE A 354 -13.98 -1.74 12.90
N CYS A 355 -14.84 -1.73 13.90
CA CYS A 355 -15.64 -2.88 14.28
C CYS A 355 -17.11 -2.52 14.25
N ASP A 356 -17.95 -3.46 13.80
CA ASP A 356 -19.40 -3.30 13.77
C ASP A 356 -19.98 -3.48 15.19
N VAL A 357 -19.69 -2.52 16.06
CA VAL A 357 -20.09 -2.52 17.47
C VAL A 357 -20.47 -1.14 17.97
N THR A 358 -21.52 -1.09 18.79
CA THR A 358 -21.88 0.12 19.50
C THR A 358 -21.02 0.28 20.76
N PRO A 359 -20.82 1.51 21.24
CA PRO A 359 -20.20 1.81 22.54
C PRO A 359 -20.59 0.86 23.68
N GLU A 360 -21.88 0.58 23.81
CA GLU A 360 -22.45 -0.21 24.90
C GLU A 360 -22.05 -1.69 24.79
N SER A 361 -21.78 -2.16 23.58
CA SER A 361 -21.43 -3.55 23.25
C SER A 361 -19.93 -3.83 23.20
N LEU A 362 -19.07 -2.84 23.48
CA LEU A 362 -17.61 -2.99 23.44
C LEU A 362 -17.08 -4.06 24.41
N THR A 363 -17.78 -4.31 25.51
CA THR A 363 -17.41 -5.36 26.49
C THR A 363 -17.71 -6.77 26.00
N SER A 364 -18.55 -6.91 24.97
CA SER A 364 -18.96 -8.18 24.36
C SER A 364 -18.47 -8.32 22.92
N LEU A 365 -17.30 -7.73 22.60
CA LEU A 365 -16.72 -7.81 21.25
C LEU A 365 -16.45 -9.29 20.89
N ALA A 366 -17.23 -9.83 19.96
CA ALA A 366 -17.01 -11.17 19.41
C ALA A 366 -15.88 -11.12 18.35
N PRO A 367 -15.11 -12.21 18.17
CA PRO A 367 -14.18 -12.31 17.06
C PRO A 367 -14.90 -12.22 15.70
N ASN A 368 -14.20 -11.74 14.68
CA ASN A 368 -14.67 -11.51 13.29
C ASN A 368 -15.67 -10.35 13.14
N LYS A 369 -15.61 -9.37 14.04
CA LYS A 369 -16.47 -8.18 14.00
C LYS A 369 -15.74 -6.94 13.50
N CYS A 370 -14.42 -7.02 13.34
CA CYS A 370 -13.59 -5.90 12.94
C CYS A 370 -13.11 -6.04 11.48
N VAL A 371 -12.97 -4.92 10.78
CA VAL A 371 -12.56 -4.84 9.37
C VAL A 371 -11.19 -5.48 9.12
N TRP A 372 -10.29 -5.48 10.10
CA TRP A 372 -8.99 -6.16 9.98
C TRP A 372 -9.05 -7.68 10.22
N GLU A 373 -10.16 -8.19 10.76
CA GLU A 373 -10.41 -9.63 10.95
C GLU A 373 -11.19 -10.24 9.79
N MET A 374 -11.72 -9.40 8.89
CA MET A 374 -12.41 -9.80 7.66
C MET A 374 -11.44 -9.93 6.46
N LEU A 375 -10.13 -9.94 6.72
CA LEU A 375 -9.04 -10.15 5.77
C LEU A 375 -8.33 -11.45 6.11
#